data_AF-A0A535SKS4-F1
#
_entry.id   AF-A0A535SKS4-F1
#
_cell.length_a   1.000
_cell.length_b   1.000
_cell.length_c   1.000
_cell.angle_alpha   90.00
_cell.angle_beta   90.00
_cell.angle_gamma   90.00
#
_symmetry.space_group_name_H-M   'P 1'
#
loop_
_entity.id
_entity.type
_entity.pdbx_description
1 polymer ?
#
loop_
_entity_poly.entity_id
_entity_poly.type
_entity_poly.pdbx_seq_one_letter_code
_entity_poly.pdbx_strand_id
1 'polypeptide(L)' 'MSNNDTQKEQIAGLYHRVASAYGHVGPSIFAYAGRHLVERIGMAEGTQVLDVGAGRGANLFPAAETIGPRGQVIGVDLAP' A
#
# COMPACT_ATOMS: atom_id res chain seq x y z
N MET A 1 -16.48 -12.14 19.85
CA MET A 1 -15.63 -11.17 19.14
C MET A 1 -15.69 -9.84 19.87
N SER A 2 -14.56 -9.16 20.04
CA SER A 2 -14.56 -7.81 20.61
C SER A 2 -15.20 -6.83 19.61
N ASN A 3 -15.70 -5.69 20.09
CA ASN A 3 -16.24 -4.63 19.20
C ASN A 3 -15.21 -4.21 18.12
N ASN A 4 -13.92 -4.28 18.46
CA ASN A 4 -12.81 -4.01 17.53
C ASN A 4 -12.65 -5.06 16.44
N ASP A 5 -12.88 -6.34 16.73
CA ASP A 5 -12.75 -7.42 15.74
C ASP A 5 -13.84 -7.29 14.67
N THR A 6 -15.07 -7.05 15.11
CA THR A 6 -16.21 -6.80 14.20
C THR A 6 -15.98 -5.56 13.32
N GLN A 7 -15.45 -4.48 13.90
CA GLN A 7 -15.13 -3.26 13.13
C GLN A 7 -14.04 -3.53 12.09
N LYS A 8 -12.99 -4.27 12.45
CA LYS A 8 -11.92 -4.65 11.52
C LYS A 8 -12.45 -5.49 10.35
N GLU A 9 -13.28 -6.49 10.62
CA GLU A 9 -13.89 -7.33 9.58
C GLU A 9 -14.77 -6.52 8.62
N GLN A 10 -15.56 -5.57 9.15
CA GLN A 10 -16.39 -4.70 8.33
C GLN A 10 -15.56 -3.80 7.41
N ILE A 11 -14.48 -3.21 7.92
CA ILE A 11 -13.56 -2.36 7.14
C ILE A 11 -12.84 -3.20 6.08
N ALA A 12 -12.28 -4.35 6.45
CA ALA A 12 -11.60 -5.26 5.54
C ALA A 12 -12.52 -5.70 4.39
N GLY A 13 -13.74 -6.12 4.73
CA GLY A 13 -14.74 -6.54 3.75
C GLY A 13 -15.15 -5.41 2.80
N LEU A 14 -15.24 -4.16 3.28
CA LEU A 14 -15.51 -3.01 2.42
C LEU A 14 -14.40 -2.80 1.40
N TYR A 15 -13.15 -2.73 1.85
CA TYR A 15 -12.01 -2.49 0.96
C TYR A 15 -11.77 -3.65 -0.01
N HIS A 16 -11.95 -4.89 0.42
CA HIS A 16 -11.91 -6.07 -0.47
C HIS A 16 -12.91 -5.94 -1.63
N ARG A 17 -14.16 -5.57 -1.33
CA ARG A 17 -15.21 -5.42 -2.37
C ARG A 17 -14.89 -4.34 -3.39
N VAL A 18 -14.24 -3.25 -2.97
CA VAL A 18 -13.93 -2.13 -3.88
C VAL A 18 -12.54 -2.22 -4.51
N ALA A 19 -11.71 -3.17 -4.09
CA ALA A 19 -10.30 -3.26 -4.48
C ALA A 19 -10.10 -3.26 -6.01
N SER A 20 -10.93 -3.99 -6.76
CA SER A 20 -10.82 -4.08 -8.23
C SER A 20 -11.06 -2.74 -8.94
N ALA A 21 -11.85 -1.84 -8.35
CA ALA A 21 -12.18 -0.52 -8.90
C ALA A 21 -11.40 0.62 -8.23
N TYR A 22 -10.82 0.39 -7.04
CA TYR A 22 -10.16 1.41 -6.23
C TYR A 22 -8.97 2.01 -6.98
N GLY A 23 -8.94 3.33 -7.15
CA GLY A 23 -7.88 4.02 -7.89
C GLY A 23 -7.91 3.83 -9.42
N HIS A 24 -8.89 3.09 -9.97
CA HIS A 24 -9.13 3.01 -11.43
C HIS A 24 -10.19 3.98 -11.92
N VAL A 25 -11.06 4.47 -11.03
CA VAL A 25 -12.10 5.44 -11.36
C VAL A 25 -11.66 6.82 -10.88
N GLY A 26 -11.62 7.79 -11.81
CA GLY A 26 -11.13 9.13 -11.54
C GLY A 26 -9.61 9.28 -11.67
N PRO A 27 -9.04 10.42 -11.29
CA PRO A 27 -7.61 10.68 -11.45
C PRO A 27 -6.77 9.74 -10.57
N SER A 28 -5.58 9.38 -11.03
CA SER A 28 -4.65 8.44 -10.34
C SER A 28 -3.94 9.08 -9.13
N ILE A 29 -4.69 9.73 -8.24
CA ILE A 29 -4.20 10.53 -7.11
C ILE A 29 -3.32 9.68 -6.20
N PHE A 30 -3.70 8.44 -5.89
CA PHE A 30 -2.92 7.58 -5.02
C PHE A 30 -1.58 7.16 -5.64
N ALA A 31 -1.57 6.82 -6.93
CA ALA A 31 -0.33 6.49 -7.62
C ALA A 31 0.62 7.71 -7.70
N TYR A 32 0.06 8.89 -7.99
CA TYR A 32 0.81 10.15 -7.98
C TYR A 32 1.38 10.43 -6.58
N ALA A 33 0.54 10.44 -5.55
CA ALA A 33 0.94 10.76 -4.18
C ALA A 33 1.94 9.74 -3.62
N GLY A 34 1.74 8.45 -3.88
CA GLY A 34 2.63 7.40 -3.38
C GLY A 34 4.03 7.45 -3.97
N ARG A 35 4.15 7.74 -5.28
CA ARG A 35 5.43 8.00 -5.94
C ARG A 35 6.15 9.19 -5.29
N HIS A 36 5.44 10.31 -5.12
CA HIS A 36 6.01 11.55 -4.55
C HIS A 36 6.37 11.43 -3.07
N LEU A 37 5.67 10.57 -2.32
CA LEU A 37 6.03 10.22 -0.95
C LEU A 37 7.34 9.44 -0.94
N VAL A 38 7.44 8.37 -1.73
CA VAL A 38 8.63 7.53 -1.82
C VAL A 38 9.88 8.33 -2.22
N GLU A 39 9.77 9.21 -3.21
CA GLU A 39 10.85 10.11 -3.62
C GLU A 39 11.36 11.00 -2.48
N ARG A 40 10.45 11.48 -1.61
CA ARG A 40 10.80 12.35 -0.47
C ARG A 40 11.42 11.61 0.70
N ILE A 41 11.16 10.31 0.85
CA ILE A 41 11.77 9.50 1.92
C ILE A 41 13.28 9.36 1.68
N GLY A 42 13.73 9.35 0.42
CA GLY A 42 15.16 9.29 0.09
C GLY A 42 15.81 7.96 0.50
N MET A 43 15.12 6.84 0.26
CA MET A 43 15.60 5.50 0.62
C MET A 43 16.86 5.11 -0.17
N ALA A 44 17.78 4.42 0.50
CA ALA A 44 18.98 3.88 -0.13
C ALA A 44 18.70 2.54 -0.83
N GLU A 45 19.50 2.20 -1.85
CA GLU A 45 19.49 0.87 -2.46
C GLU A 45 19.78 -0.20 -1.39
N GLY A 46 19.02 -1.30 -1.38
CA GLY A 46 19.15 -2.37 -0.39
C GLY A 46 18.32 -2.19 0.89
N THR A 47 17.55 -1.10 1.02
CA THR A 47 16.71 -0.86 2.21
C THR A 47 15.62 -1.93 2.36
N GLN A 48 15.25 -2.26 3.61
CA GLN A 48 14.07 -3.08 3.91
C GLN A 48 12.91 -2.16 4.30
N VAL A 49 11.74 -2.35 3.68
CA VAL A 49 10.56 -1.48 3.81
C VAL A 49 9.34 -2.31 4.18
N LEU A 50 8.54 -1.80 5.12
CA LEU A 50 7.21 -2.31 5.44
C LEU A 50 6.16 -1.27 5.01
N ASP A 51 5.26 -1.66 4.11
CA ASP A 51 4.11 -0.87 3.69
C ASP A 51 2.84 -1.40 4.37
N VAL A 52 2.26 -0.61 5.28
CA VAL A 52 1.10 -1.00 6.10
C VAL A 52 -0.17 -0.36 5.55
N GLY A 53 -1.16 -1.18 5.21
CA GLY A 53 -2.30 -0.74 4.39
C GLY A 53 -1.90 -0.60 2.92
N ALA A 54 -1.10 -1.55 2.42
CA ALA A 54 -0.46 -1.48 1.11
C ALA A 54 -1.49 -1.39 -0.03
N GLY A 55 -2.72 -1.86 0.17
CA GLY A 55 -3.81 -1.85 -0.78
C GLY A 55 -3.36 -2.37 -2.14
N ARG A 56 -3.41 -1.48 -3.14
CA ARG A 56 -3.02 -1.79 -4.52
C ARG A 56 -1.56 -1.49 -4.86
N GLY A 57 -0.75 -1.14 -3.87
CA GLY A 57 0.68 -0.92 -4.01
C GLY A 57 1.09 0.47 -4.48
N ALA A 58 0.30 1.50 -4.15
CA ALA A 58 0.61 2.89 -4.53
C ALA A 58 1.98 3.36 -4.00
N ASN A 59 2.39 2.88 -2.82
CA ASN A 59 3.71 3.14 -2.24
C ASN A 59 4.65 1.95 -2.46
N LEU A 60 4.13 0.73 -2.33
CA LEU A 60 4.88 -0.53 -2.46
C LEU A 60 5.72 -0.63 -3.73
N PHE A 61 5.11 -0.40 -4.90
CA PHE A 61 5.83 -0.59 -6.17
C PHE A 61 6.89 0.49 -6.39
N PRO A 62 6.62 1.80 -6.18
CA PRO A 62 7.68 2.81 -6.21
C PRO A 62 8.80 2.56 -5.20
N ALA A 63 8.48 2.07 -4.00
CA ALA A 63 9.48 1.74 -3.00
C ALA A 63 10.39 0.60 -3.49
N ALA A 64 9.81 -0.46 -4.05
CA ALA A 64 10.54 -1.61 -4.60
C ALA A 64 11.48 -1.20 -5.75
N GLU A 65 11.01 -0.30 -6.63
CA GLU A 65 11.84 0.27 -7.70
C GLU A 65 13.01 1.09 -7.13
N THR A 66 12.76 1.91 -6.10
CA THR A 66 13.76 2.82 -5.51
C THR A 66 14.88 2.08 -4.77
N ILE A 67 14.55 1.05 -4.01
CA ILE A 67 15.53 0.28 -3.22
C ILE A 67 16.31 -0.74 -4.05
N GLY A 68 15.88 -1.02 -5.29
CA GLY A 68 16.55 -1.92 -6.20
C GLY A 68 16.55 -3.40 -5.77
N PRO A 69 17.23 -4.28 -6.53
CA PRO A 69 17.12 -5.73 -6.41
C PRO A 69 17.75 -6.30 -5.13
N ARG A 70 18.57 -5.51 -4.42
CA ARG A 70 19.15 -5.90 -3.13
C ARG A 70 18.23 -5.56 -1.95
N GLY A 71 17.17 -4.78 -2.17
CA GLY A 71 16.21 -4.39 -1.15
C GLY A 71 15.03 -5.34 -1.05
N GLN A 72 14.17 -5.09 -0.07
CA GLN A 72 12.93 -5.84 0.11
C GLN A 72 11.80 -4.89 0.54
N VAL A 73 10.63 -5.03 -0.08
CA VAL A 73 9.39 -4.41 0.41
C VAL A 73 8.42 -5.50 0.80
N ILE A 74 7.88 -5.41 2.01
CA ILE A 74 6.78 -6.26 2.48
C ILE A 74 5.53 -5.39 2.56
N GLY A 75 4.51 -5.75 1.79
CA GLY A 75 3.19 -5.14 1.89
C GLY A 75 2.28 -5.95 2.78
N VAL A 76 1.61 -5.30 3.72
CA VAL A 76 0.54 -5.91 4.51
C VAL A 76 -0.74 -5.09 4.34
N ASP A 77 -1.86 -5.78 4.12
CA ASP A 77 -3.18 -5.17 4.10
C ASP A 77 -4.15 -6.07 4.87
N LEU A 78 -5.19 -5.45 5.42
CA LEU A 78 -6.24 -6.16 6.16
C LEU A 78 -7.30 -6.73 5.20
N ALA A 79 -7.50 -6.07 4.06
CA ALA A 79 -8.36 -6.59 3.00
C ALA A 79 -7.64 -7.69 2.21
N PRO A 80 -8.22 -8.89 2.08
CA PRO A 80 -7.66 -9.97 1.26
C PRO A 80 -7.73 -9.70 -0.25
#